data_AF-A0A971FTY3-F1
#
_entry.id   AF-A0A971FTY3-F1
#
_cell.length_a   1.000
_cell.length_b   1.000
_cell.length_c   1.000
_cell.angle_alpha   90.00
_cell.angle_beta   90.00
_cell.angle_gamma   90.00
#
_symmetry.space_group_name_H-M   'P 1'
#
loop_
_entity.id
_entity.type
_entity.pdbx_description
1 polymer ?
#
loop_
_entity_poly.entity_id
_entity_poly.type
_entity_poly.pdbx_seq_one_letter_code
_entity_poly.pdbx_strand_id
1 'polypeptide(L)' 'MAKNNKVIKEQRIYQNLQERYQEMNDFLLGLIDDHKRSEEDLRYLSDFIHYKKLDEEFRYFKEHAHEDVDSELPFSYLVL' A
#
# COMPACT_ATOMS: atom_id res chain seq x y z
N MET A 1 16.36 2.36 -47.59
CA MET A 1 15.36 1.60 -46.79
C MET A 1 15.79 1.34 -45.34
N ALA A 2 17.09 1.17 -45.02
CA ALA A 2 17.56 0.89 -43.65
C ALA A 2 17.31 2.01 -42.60
N LYS A 3 17.34 3.29 -43.00
CA LYS A 3 17.06 4.42 -42.08
C LYS A 3 15.63 4.41 -41.52
N ASN A 4 14.63 4.07 -42.32
CA ASN A 4 13.24 3.98 -41.86
C ASN A 4 13.03 2.86 -40.85
N ASN A 5 13.71 1.72 -41.02
CA ASN A 5 13.61 0.61 -40.05
C ASN A 5 14.19 0.97 -38.67
N LYS A 6 15.18 1.85 -38.60
CA LYS A 6 15.74 2.30 -37.32
C LYS A 6 14.76 3.22 -36.59
N VAL A 7 14.16 4.18 -37.31
CA VAL A 7 13.16 5.11 -36.77
C VAL A 7 11.93 4.37 -36.25
N ILE A 8 11.42 3.38 -37.00
CA ILE A 8 10.26 2.58 -36.58
C ILE A 8 10.56 1.77 -35.31
N LYS A 9 11.79 1.24 -35.17
CA LYS A 9 12.21 0.52 -33.96
C LYS A 9 12.30 1.46 -32.75
N GLU A 10 12.87 2.65 -32.91
CA GLU A 10 12.95 3.66 -31.86
C GLU A 10 11.55 4.11 -31.43
N GLN A 11 10.63 4.33 -32.37
CA GLN A 11 9.23 4.68 -32.06
C GLN A 11 8.52 3.60 -31.23
N ARG A 12 8.72 2.32 -31.53
CA ARG A 12 8.17 1.22 -30.72
C ARG A 12 8.75 1.19 -29.30
N ILE A 13 10.03 1.48 -29.13
CA ILE A 13 10.65 1.54 -27.80
C ILE A 13 10.02 2.66 -26.97
N TYR A 14 9.82 3.84 -27.56
CA TYR A 14 9.17 4.96 -26.87
C TYR A 14 7.71 4.67 -26.54
N GLN A 15 6.96 4.01 -27.43
CA GLN A 15 5.59 3.57 -27.16
C GLN A 15 5.53 2.59 -25.98
N ASN A 16 6.36 1.55 -25.98
CA ASN A 16 6.42 0.59 -24.88
C ASN A 16 6.81 1.24 -23.55
N LEU A 17 7.72 2.23 -23.60
CA LEU A 17 8.13 2.97 -22.41
C LEU A 17 6.97 3.83 -21.88
N GLN A 18 6.23 4.49 -22.77
CA GLN A 18 5.05 5.29 -22.42
C GLN A 18 3.96 4.42 -21.79
N GLU A 19 3.69 3.24 -22.36
CA GLU A 19 2.71 2.28 -21.81
C GLU A 19 3.11 1.86 -20.39
N ARG A 20 4.38 1.50 -20.16
CA ARG A 20 4.87 1.14 -18.82
C ARG A 20 4.78 2.28 -17.82
N TYR A 21 5.07 3.51 -18.23
CA TYR A 21 4.89 4.67 -17.37
C TYR A 21 3.43 4.90 -17.03
N GLN A 22 2.52 4.69 -17.99
CA GLN A 22 1.09 4.80 -17.74
C GLN A 22 0.61 3.74 -16.75
N GLU A 23 0.99 2.48 -16.94
CA GLU A 23 0.65 1.38 -16.02
C GLU A 23 1.14 1.67 -14.60
N MET A 24 2.40 2.13 -14.46
CA MET A 24 2.96 2.49 -13.16
C MET A 24 2.20 3.67 -12.54
N ASN A 25 1.84 4.68 -13.33
CA ASN A 25 1.09 5.83 -12.85
C ASN A 25 -0.31 5.43 -12.37
N ASP A 26 -1.02 4.58 -13.13
CA ASP A 26 -2.35 4.10 -12.76
C ASP A 26 -2.30 3.27 -11.47
N PHE A 27 -1.25 2.44 -11.31
CA PHE A 27 -1.01 1.70 -10.07
C PHE A 27 -0.74 2.63 -8.88
N LEU A 28 0.11 3.65 -9.05
CA LEU A 28 0.40 4.63 -7.99
C LEU A 28 -0.84 5.43 -7.60
N LEU A 29 -1.69 5.80 -8.56
CA LEU A 29 -2.96 6.46 -8.27
C LEU A 29 -3.88 5.56 -7.45
N GLY A 30 -3.95 4.27 -7.77
CA GLY A 30 -4.68 3.29 -6.97
C GLY A 30 -4.18 3.22 -5.53
N LEU A 31 -2.86 3.13 -5.32
CA LEU A 31 -2.27 3.13 -3.97
C LEU A 31 -2.58 4.40 -3.19
N ILE A 32 -2.56 5.57 -3.84
CA ILE A 32 -2.88 6.84 -3.19
C ILE A 32 -4.35 6.87 -2.76
N ASP A 33 -5.26 6.37 -3.58
CA ASP A 33 -6.68 6.34 -3.25
C ASP A 33 -6.99 5.36 -2.12
N ASP A 34 -6.39 4.17 -2.13
CA ASP A 34 -6.51 3.19 -1.05
C ASP A 34 -5.94 3.73 0.27
N HIS A 35 -4.80 4.44 0.20
CA HIS A 35 -4.22 5.10 1.36
C HIS A 35 -5.17 6.16 1.95
N LYS A 36 -5.73 7.04 1.11
CA LYS A 36 -6.69 8.06 1.56
C LYS A 36 -7.93 7.46 2.22
N ARG A 37 -8.47 6.36 1.66
CA ARG A 37 -9.60 5.64 2.27
C ARG A 37 -9.22 5.07 3.63
N SER A 38 -8.04 4.48 3.73
CA SER A 38 -7.53 3.92 4.99
C SER A 38 -7.33 5.00 6.06
N GLU A 39 -6.80 6.17 5.68
CA GLU A 39 -6.68 7.33 6.59
C GLU A 39 -8.06 7.81 7.08
N GLU A 40 -9.04 7.84 6.19
CA GLU A 40 -10.40 8.23 6.54
C GLU A 40 -11.06 7.22 7.49
N ASP A 41 -10.92 5.93 7.23
CA ASP A 41 -11.42 4.87 8.11
C ASP A 41 -10.76 4.93 9.50
N LEU A 42 -9.44 5.13 9.56
CA LEU A 42 -8.72 5.31 10.84
C LEU A 42 -9.21 6.54 11.61
N ARG A 43 -9.49 7.64 10.91
CA ARG A 43 -10.07 8.84 11.53
C ARG A 43 -11.43 8.54 12.14
N TYR A 44 -12.33 7.87 11.40
CA TYR A 44 -13.65 7.50 11.93
C TYR A 44 -13.56 6.56 13.13
N LEU A 45 -12.63 5.59 13.11
CA LEU A 45 -12.41 4.69 14.25
C LEU A 45 -11.90 5.46 15.48
N SER A 46 -10.94 6.36 15.28
CA SER A 46 -10.43 7.24 16.35
C SER A 46 -11.55 8.10 16.95
N ASP A 47 -12.36 8.73 16.09
CA ASP A 47 -13.49 9.56 16.53
C ASP A 47 -14.54 8.72 17.29
N PHE A 48 -14.78 7.48 16.86
CA PHE A 48 -15.70 6.56 17.53
C PHE A 48 -15.20 6.16 18.93
N ILE A 49 -13.91 5.81 19.06
CA ILE A 49 -13.27 5.48 20.35
C ILE A 49 -13.47 6.65 21.31
N HIS A 50 -13.17 7.86 20.85
CA HIS A 50 -13.31 9.05 21.68
C HIS A 50 -14.76 9.36 22.04
N TYR A 51 -15.68 9.27 21.07
CA TYR A 51 -17.12 9.47 21.28
C TYR A 51 -17.69 8.50 22.33
N LYS A 52 -17.18 7.26 22.34
CA LYS A 52 -17.57 6.23 23.32
C LYS A 52 -16.79 6.32 24.63
N LYS A 53 -15.82 7.22 24.75
CA LYS A 53 -14.92 7.38 25.90
C LYS A 53 -14.12 6.11 26.22
N LEU A 54 -13.67 5.42 25.17
CA LEU A 54 -12.90 4.16 25.26
C LEU A 54 -11.38 4.40 25.14
N ASP A 55 -10.92 5.64 25.36
CA ASP A 55 -9.52 6.03 25.14
C ASP A 55 -8.54 5.26 26.04
N GLU A 56 -8.94 4.95 27.28
CA GLU A 56 -8.11 4.19 28.23
C GLU A 56 -8.06 2.71 27.89
N GLU A 57 -9.21 2.09 27.59
CA GLU A 57 -9.27 0.69 27.16
C GLU A 57 -8.54 0.47 25.85
N PHE A 58 -8.67 1.39 24.90
CA PHE A 58 -7.95 1.32 23.63
C PHE A 58 -6.44 1.46 23.83
N ARG A 59 -5.98 2.37 24.71
CA ARG A 59 -4.56 2.48 25.05
C ARG A 59 -4.04 1.19 25.69
N TYR A 60 -4.76 0.67 26.67
CA TYR A 60 -4.41 -0.58 27.33
C TYR A 60 -4.34 -1.73 26.33
N PHE A 61 -5.35 -1.87 25.46
CA PHE A 61 -5.37 -2.87 24.40
C PHE A 61 -4.15 -2.72 23.48
N LYS A 62 -3.86 -1.51 22.98
CA LYS A 62 -2.72 -1.28 22.08
C LYS A 62 -1.37 -1.62 22.71
N GLU A 63 -1.23 -1.41 24.01
CA GLU A 63 0.01 -1.73 24.75
C GLU A 63 0.20 -3.23 25.01
N HIS A 64 -0.88 -4.02 25.02
CA HIS A 64 -0.85 -5.42 25.42
C HIS A 64 -1.29 -6.41 24.32
N ALA A 65 -1.87 -5.92 23.22
CA ALA A 65 -2.22 -6.69 22.05
C ALA A 65 -0.96 -6.88 21.20
N HIS A 66 -0.14 -7.83 21.59
CA HIS A 66 0.90 -8.38 20.73
C HIS A 66 0.32 -9.55 19.95
N GLU A 67 0.75 -9.71 18.69
CA GLU A 67 0.61 -11.02 18.04
C GLU A 67 1.34 -12.04 18.92
N ASP A 68 0.73 -13.19 19.19
CA ASP A 68 1.37 -14.29 19.92
C ASP A 68 2.49 -14.85 19.02
N VAL A 69 3.62 -14.18 19.05
CA VAL A 69 4.84 -14.57 18.36
C VAL A 69 5.39 -15.76 19.15
N ASP A 70 5.03 -16.99 18.73
CA ASP A 70 5.47 -18.23 19.37
C ASP A 70 7.00 -18.28 19.43
N SER A 71 7.55 -17.93 20.59
CA SER A 71 8.98 -17.74 20.80
C SER A 71 9.81 -19.03 20.67
N GLU A 72 9.13 -20.20 20.61
CA GLU A 72 9.78 -21.48 20.39
C GLU A 72 10.07 -21.74 18.89
N LEU A 73 9.45 -20.98 17.98
CA LEU A 73 9.69 -21.11 16.55
C LEU A 73 10.85 -20.21 16.08
N PRO A 74 11.77 -20.74 15.24
CA PRO A 74 12.93 -20.00 14.76
C PRO A 74 12.57 -18.79 13.88
N PHE A 75 11.33 -18.70 13.38
CA PHE A 75 10.82 -17.60 12.57
C PHE A 75 9.38 -17.23 12.97
N SER A 76 9.20 -16.94 14.25
CA SER A 76 7.90 -16.63 14.85
C SER A 76 7.17 -15.42 14.24
N TYR A 77 7.90 -14.52 13.56
CA TYR A 77 7.36 -13.37 12.82
C TYR A 77 7.02 -13.66 11.35
N LEU A 78 7.24 -14.89 10.86
CA LEU A 78 6.95 -15.31 9.48
C LEU A 78 5.74 -16.24 9.37
N VAL A 79 4.96 -16.40 10.45
CA VAL A 79 3.78 -17.26 10.44
C VAL A 79 2.60 -16.48 9.83
N LEU A 80 2.00 -17.06 8.79
CA LEU A 80 0.81 -16.54 8.08
C LEU A 80 -0.45 -16.60 8.92
#